data_AF-A0A9D0H0F8-F1
#
_entry.id   AF-A0A9D0H0F8-F1
#
_cell.length_a   1.000
_cell.length_b   1.000
_cell.length_c   1.000
_cell.angle_alpha   90.00
_cell.angle_beta   90.00
_cell.angle_gamma   90.00
#
_symmetry.space_group_name_H-M   'P 1'
#
loop_
_entity.id
_entity.type
_entity.pdbx_description
1 polymer ?
#
loop_
_entity_poly.entity_id
_entity_poly.type
_entity_poly.pdbx_seq_one_letter_code
_entity_poly.pdbx_strand_id
1 'polypeptide(L)' 'MAEIYAGARKKELKQIEKLLNSFRKIEINEEIGKLSGEFMKKYRKSHNVELADSLIAACCKVYGFKTLN' A
#
# COMPACT_ATOMS: atom_id res chain seq x y z
N MET A 1 1.78 3.69 4.72
CA MET A 1 1.97 4.94 5.51
C MET A 1 0.66 5.68 5.68
N ALA A 2 -0.01 6.11 4.60
CA ALA A 2 -1.22 6.94 4.67
C ALA A 2 -2.32 6.40 5.59
N GLU A 3 -2.81 5.17 5.37
CA GLU A 3 -3.89 4.59 6.18
C GLU A 3 -3.51 4.43 7.66
N ILE A 4 -2.25 4.08 7.95
CA ILE A 4 -1.76 3.92 9.32
C ILE A 4 -1.80 5.27 10.06
N TYR A 5 -1.30 6.35 9.44
CA TYR A 5 -1.32 7.67 10.07
C TYR A 5 -2.73 8.27 10.15
N ALA A 6 -3.59 7.97 9.19
CA ALA A 6 -5.00 8.40 9.22
C ALA A 6 -5.77 7.74 10.39
N GLY A 7 -5.48 6.47 10.69
CA GLY A 7 -6.11 5.74 11.80
C GLY A 7 -5.42 5.92 13.16
N ALA A 8 -4.20 6.47 13.19
CA ALA A 8 -3.40 6.55 14.40
C ALA A 8 -3.93 7.59 15.39
N ARG A 9 -4.02 7.22 16.68
CA ARG A 9 -4.24 8.20 17.75
C ARG A 9 -2.91 8.81 18.17
N LYS A 10 -2.93 10.07 18.65
CA LYS A 10 -1.72 10.80 19.09
C LYS A 10 -0.84 10.01 20.07
N LYS A 11 -1.46 9.27 21.00
CA LYS A 11 -0.75 8.43 21.98
C LYS A 11 -0.05 7.20 21.39
N GLU A 12 -0.45 6.76 20.19
CA GLU A 12 0.06 5.57 19.51
C GLU A 12 1.22 5.91 18.55
N LEU A 13 1.34 7.17 18.10
CA LEU A 13 2.30 7.59 17.07
C LEU A 13 3.75 7.15 17.36
N LYS A 14 4.22 7.33 18.60
CA LYS A 14 5.59 6.94 18.97
C LYS A 14 5.85 5.44 18.80
N GLN A 15 4.86 4.60 19.14
CA GLN A 15 4.98 3.15 19.00
C GLN A 15 4.86 2.73 17.53
N ILE A 16 3.94 3.34 16.78
CA ILE A 16 3.78 3.13 15.34
C ILE A 16 5.07 3.47 14.61
N GLU A 17 5.68 4.62 14.87
CA GLU A 17 6.93 5.04 14.22
C GLU A 17 8.07 4.08 14.53
N LYS A 18 8.20 3.66 15.80
CA LYS A 18 9.21 2.66 16.19
C LYS A 18 9.07 1.37 15.39
N LEU A 19 7.83 0.87 15.23
CA LEU A 19 7.55 -0.33 14.45
C LEU A 19 7.80 -0.12 12.96
N LEU A 20 7.29 0.97 12.37
CA LEU A 20 7.44 1.22 10.93
C LEU A 20 8.90 1.45 10.53
N ASN A 21 9.74 1.96 11.43
CA ASN A 21 11.16 2.13 11.20
C ASN A 21 11.95 0.82 11.22
N SER A 22 11.38 -0.30 11.67
CA SER A 22 12.02 -1.62 11.54
C SER A 22 11.79 -2.29 10.19
N PHE A 23 10.96 -1.70 9.31
CA PHE A 23 10.69 -2.22 7.97
C PHE A 23 11.40 -1.40 6.89
N ARG A 24 11.77 -2.07 5.79
CA ARG A 24 12.15 -1.38 4.56
C ARG A 24 10.92 -0.68 3.97
N LYS A 25 11.03 0.63 3.76
CA LYS A 25 9.98 1.43 3.11
C LYS A 25 10.19 1.37 1.60
N ILE A 26 9.11 1.23 0.86
CA ILE A 26 9.09 1.28 -0.60
C ILE A 26 8.29 2.51 -1.01
N GLU A 27 8.89 3.35 -1.85
CA GLU A 27 8.25 4.55 -2.36
C GLU A 27 7.34 4.22 -3.56
N ILE A 28 6.24 4.95 -3.67
CA ILE A 28 5.37 4.89 -4.84
C ILE A 28 5.99 5.79 -5.91
N ASN A 29 6.34 5.20 -7.06
CA ASN A 29 6.83 5.91 -8.23
C ASN A 29 5.79 5.86 -9.36
N GLU A 30 6.13 6.46 -10.51
CA GLU A 30 5.24 6.54 -11.67
C GLU A 30 4.82 5.14 -12.19
N GLU A 31 5.75 4.18 -12.22
CA GLU A 31 5.47 2.81 -12.66
C GLU A 31 4.42 2.13 -11.78
N ILE A 32 4.58 2.21 -10.46
CA ILE A 32 3.63 1.66 -9.48
C ILE A 32 2.27 2.34 -9.63
N GLY A 33 2.24 3.66 -9.80
CA GLY A 33 1.01 4.43 -10.01
C GLY A 33 0.25 4.00 -11.27
N LYS A 34 0.94 3.86 -12.40
CA LYS A 34 0.34 3.38 -13.66
C LYS A 34 -0.22 1.97 -13.52
N LEU A 35 0.57 1.05 -12.94
CA LEU A 35 0.14 -0.34 -12.77
C LEU A 35 -1.04 -0.46 -11.79
N SER A 36 -1.06 0.33 -10.72
CA SER A 36 -2.20 0.44 -9.81
C SER A 36 -3.47 0.87 -10.57
N GLY A 37 -3.38 1.88 -11.43
CA GLY A 37 -4.51 2.30 -12.29
C GLY A 37 -5.04 1.18 -13.18
N GLU A 38 -4.16 0.38 -13.80
CA GLU A 38 -4.56 -0.78 -14.59
C GLU A 38 -5.25 -1.86 -13.74
N PHE A 39 -4.77 -2.12 -12.52
CA PHE A 39 -5.43 -3.04 -11.59
C PHE A 39 -6.81 -2.55 -11.17
N MET A 40 -6.96 -1.25 -10.88
CA MET A 40 -8.28 -0.68 -10.57
C MET A 40 -9.22 -0.83 -11.76
N LYS A 41 -8.79 -0.48 -12.97
CA LYS A 41 -9.58 -0.64 -14.20
C LYS A 41 -10.06 -2.08 -14.38
N LYS A 42 -9.20 -3.07 -14.10
CA LYS A 42 -9.49 -4.48 -14.27
C LYS A 42 -10.38 -5.07 -13.17
N TYR A 43 -10.18 -4.68 -11.91
CA TYR A 43 -10.73 -5.39 -10.75
C TYR A 43 -11.72 -4.60 -9.90
N ARG A 44 -11.84 -3.27 -10.06
CA ARG A 44 -12.75 -2.46 -9.26
C ARG A 44 -14.20 -2.92 -9.36
N LYS A 45 -14.69 -3.26 -10.56
CA LYS A 45 -16.09 -3.68 -10.75
C LYS A 45 -16.40 -5.08 -10.20
N SER A 46 -15.41 -5.97 -10.20
CA SER A 46 -15.61 -7.39 -9.88
C SER A 46 -15.24 -7.74 -8.43
N HIS A 47 -14.27 -7.03 -7.85
CA HIS A 47 -13.70 -7.33 -6.53
C HIS A 47 -13.66 -6.10 -5.62
N ASN A 48 -14.32 -5.00 -6.01
CA ASN A 48 -14.37 -3.74 -5.27
C ASN A 48 -12.99 -3.18 -4.88
N VAL A 49 -11.97 -3.42 -5.72
CA VAL A 49 -10.59 -2.98 -5.46
C VAL A 49 -10.52 -1.46 -5.31
N GLU A 50 -9.95 -1.04 -4.18
CA GLU A 50 -9.70 0.37 -3.85
C GLU A 50 -8.30 0.81 -4.30
N LEU A 51 -8.04 2.12 -4.20
CA LEU A 51 -6.74 2.67 -4.58
C LEU A 51 -5.61 2.09 -3.72
N ALA A 52 -5.80 1.97 -2.40
CA ALA A 52 -4.82 1.42 -1.48
C ALA A 52 -4.45 -0.03 -1.85
N ASP A 53 -5.44 -0.89 -2.06
CA ASP A 53 -5.24 -2.29 -2.48
C ASP A 53 -4.45 -2.39 -3.77
N SER A 54 -4.84 -1.59 -4.77
CA SER A 54 -4.19 -1.62 -6.08
C SER A 54 -2.74 -1.12 -6.04
N LEU A 55 -2.43 -0.14 -5.18
CA LEU A 55 -1.07 0.35 -4.96
C LEU A 55 -0.20 -0.71 -4.28
N ILE A 56 -0.74 -1.41 -3.28
CA ILE A 56 -0.03 -2.51 -2.60
C ILE A 56 0.23 -3.64 -3.60
N ALA A 57 -0.78 -4.05 -4.36
CA ALA A 57 -0.63 -5.09 -5.38
C ALA A 57 0.39 -4.70 -6.47
N ALA A 58 0.36 -3.45 -6.94
CA ALA A 58 1.31 -2.94 -7.93
C ALA A 58 2.75 -2.96 -7.39
N CYS A 59 2.94 -2.51 -6.15
CA CYS A 59 4.24 -2.57 -5.48
C CYS A 59 4.74 -4.03 -5.39
N CYS A 60 3.91 -4.96 -4.92
CA CYS A 60 4.26 -6.37 -4.87
C CYS A 60 4.64 -6.92 -6.25
N LYS A 61 3.91 -6.55 -7.30
CA LYS A 61 4.17 -7.00 -8.68
C LYS A 61 5.49 -6.46 -9.23
N VAL A 62 5.82 -5.19 -9.00
CA VAL A 62 7.07 -4.56 -9.46
C VAL A 62 8.29 -5.15 -8.77
N TYR A 63 8.23 -5.36 -7.45
CA TYR A 63 9.38 -5.86 -6.67
C TYR A 63 9.41 -7.38 -6.48
N GLY A 64 8.44 -8.12 -7.03
CA GLY A 64 8.36 -9.58 -6.87
C GLY A 64 8.03 -10.05 -5.46
N PHE A 65 7.39 -9.20 -4.65
CA PHE A 65 6.95 -9.58 -3.30
C PHE A 65 5.61 -10.32 -3.35
N LYS A 66 5.37 -11.16 -2.33
CA LYS A 66 4.08 -11.81 -2.12
C LYS A 66 3.35 -11.12 -0.98
N THR A 67 2.05 -10.91 -1.17
CA THR A 67 1.13 -10.61 -0.06
C THR A 67 0.92 -11.89 0.77
N LEU A 68 0.57 -11.74 2.06
CA LEU A 68 0.40 -12.87 2.99
C LEU A 68 -0.91 -13.66 2.80
N ASN A 69 -1.54 -13.61 1.63
CA ASN A 69 -2.80 -14.29 1.31
C ASN A 69 -2.61 -15.29 0.16
#